data_AF-A0ABD3QWR1-F1
#
_entry.id   AF-A0ABD3QWR1-F1
#
_cell.length_a   1.000
_cell.length_b   1.000
_cell.length_c   1.000
_cell.angle_alpha   90.00
_cell.angle_beta   90.00
_cell.angle_gamma   90.00
#
_symmetry.space_group_name_H-M   'P 1'
#
loop_
_entity.id
_entity.type
_entity.pdbx_description
1 polymer ?
#
loop_
_entity_poly.entity_id
_entity_poly.type
_entity_poly.pdbx_seq_one_letter_code
_entity_poly.pdbx_strand_id
1 'polypeptide(L)'
;MGNPLYGDDLGGMCFNPAKNWQMQFNPHPVTVINGWYDSRDFIQVNTTDGAQTIQMIGIGEYGLQGDGVNAPRKAVALQIENGLDTRQYVSFNSAKGANFQDVEAPDQVTIVEYTGTGYGISSLKGYITQGNSYITAEGRIISAECINTGVTPSLACVCVRESNQSCPSDCSCTPPSTPILCSRRACKASKVTYGGNI
;
A
#
# COMPACT_ATOMS: atom_id res chain seq x y z
N MET A 1 13.32 -0.99 12.51
CA MET A 1 12.42 0.12 12.88
C MET A 1 11.70 -0.26 14.17
N GLY A 2 11.90 0.55 15.20
CA GLY A 2 11.26 0.51 16.51
C GLY A 2 11.44 1.90 17.11
N ASN A 3 10.42 2.43 17.78
CA ASN A 3 10.41 3.79 18.29
C ASN A 3 11.62 4.03 19.24
N PRO A 4 12.52 4.98 18.94
CA PRO A 4 13.67 5.28 19.82
C PRO A 4 13.26 6.06 21.08
N LEU A 5 12.03 6.58 21.12
CA LEU A 5 11.43 7.14 22.32
C LEU A 5 10.94 5.95 23.14
N TYR A 6 11.47 5.79 24.37
CA TYR A 6 11.15 4.71 25.31
C TYR A 6 9.69 4.78 25.84
N GLY A 7 8.71 4.84 24.95
CA GLY A 7 7.28 4.85 25.22
C GLY A 7 6.50 4.55 23.92
N ASP A 8 5.67 3.51 23.96
CA ASP A 8 5.01 2.94 22.78
C ASP A 8 4.04 3.94 22.09
N ASP A 9 3.49 4.89 22.84
CA ASP A 9 2.54 5.90 22.36
C ASP A 9 3.18 7.27 22.03
N LEU A 10 4.51 7.41 22.22
CA LEU A 10 5.19 8.71 22.08
C LEU A 10 5.80 8.96 20.70
N GLY A 11 6.05 7.91 19.92
CA GLY A 11 6.67 8.02 18.60
C GLY A 11 5.74 7.57 17.50
N GLY A 12 5.28 8.53 16.70
CA GLY A 12 4.60 8.29 15.42
C GLY A 12 5.61 7.92 14.33
N MET A 13 6.39 6.87 14.57
CA MET A 13 7.51 6.43 13.74
C MET A 13 7.54 4.90 13.76
N CYS A 14 8.10 4.29 12.73
CA CYS A 14 8.49 2.87 12.71
C CYS A 14 7.42 1.87 12.28
N PHE A 15 6.94 2.00 11.05
CA PHE A 15 6.43 0.82 10.37
C PHE A 15 7.57 -0.03 9.78
N ASN A 16 7.57 -1.33 10.05
CA ASN A 16 8.43 -2.31 9.38
C ASN A 16 7.55 -3.41 8.78
N PRO A 17 7.45 -3.52 7.44
CA PRO A 17 6.54 -4.46 6.82
C PRO A 17 6.84 -5.92 7.15
N ALA A 18 8.12 -6.30 7.33
CA ALA A 18 8.50 -7.66 7.72
C ALA A 18 8.00 -8.03 9.12
N LYS A 19 8.16 -7.13 10.10
CA LYS A 19 7.65 -7.34 11.46
C LYS A 19 6.13 -7.39 11.50
N ASN A 20 5.47 -6.49 10.77
CA ASN A 20 4.01 -6.48 10.71
C ASN A 20 3.45 -7.74 10.03
N TRP A 21 4.14 -8.26 9.01
CA TRP A 21 3.80 -9.55 8.40
C TRP A 21 3.91 -10.69 9.43
N GLN A 22 5.01 -10.72 10.20
CA GLN A 22 5.18 -11.71 11.25
C GLN A 22 4.07 -11.62 12.31
N MET A 23 3.73 -10.41 12.78
CA MET A 23 2.66 -10.21 13.76
C MET A 23 1.28 -10.58 13.21
N GLN A 24 1.06 -10.44 11.91
CA GLN A 24 -0.23 -10.78 11.30
C GLN A 24 -0.43 -12.30 11.21
N PHE A 25 0.57 -13.04 10.73
CA PHE A 25 0.43 -14.47 10.44
C PHE A 25 1.01 -15.40 11.51
N ASN A 26 1.87 -14.89 12.39
CA ASN A 26 2.45 -15.64 13.50
C ASN A 26 2.28 -14.88 14.84
N PRO A 27 1.05 -14.48 15.18
CA PRO A 27 0.81 -13.77 16.44
C PRO A 27 1.05 -14.69 17.64
N HIS A 28 1.49 -14.13 18.77
CA HIS A 28 1.74 -14.91 19.98
C HIS A 28 0.41 -15.40 20.57
N PRO A 29 0.24 -16.72 20.82
CA PRO A 29 -1.06 -17.33 21.11
C PRO A 29 -1.76 -16.83 22.39
N VAL A 30 -1.06 -16.07 23.24
CA VAL A 30 -1.57 -15.60 24.54
C VAL A 30 -1.72 -14.08 24.62
N THR A 31 -0.90 -13.30 23.91
CA THR A 31 -0.79 -11.84 24.12
C THR A 31 -1.35 -11.01 22.97
N VAL A 32 -1.36 -11.57 21.75
CA VAL A 32 -2.02 -11.00 20.59
C VAL A 32 -2.76 -12.15 19.94
N ILE A 33 -4.05 -12.30 20.24
CA ILE A 33 -4.79 -13.52 19.85
C ILE A 33 -5.17 -13.46 18.36
N ASN A 34 -5.40 -12.26 17.84
CA ASN A 34 -5.65 -11.99 16.43
C ASN A 34 -4.70 -10.87 15.97
N GLY A 35 -4.12 -11.01 14.77
CA GLY A 35 -3.27 -9.97 14.17
C GLY A 35 -3.94 -8.59 14.16
N TRP A 36 -3.15 -7.53 14.17
CA TRP A 36 -3.65 -6.15 14.26
C TRP A 36 -4.25 -5.62 12.96
N TYR A 37 -4.04 -6.34 11.85
CA TYR A 37 -4.53 -5.99 10.53
C TYR A 37 -5.48 -7.08 10.01
N ASP A 38 -6.20 -6.77 8.93
CA ASP A 38 -6.88 -7.78 8.13
C ASP A 38 -5.86 -8.55 7.29
N SER A 39 -5.88 -9.89 7.35
CA SER A 39 -4.93 -10.72 6.62
C SER A 39 -5.01 -10.54 5.11
N ARG A 40 -6.15 -10.05 4.58
CA ARG A 40 -6.34 -9.77 3.16
C ARG A 40 -5.51 -8.58 2.65
N ASP A 41 -4.98 -7.76 3.54
CA ASP A 41 -4.16 -6.59 3.19
C ASP A 41 -2.67 -6.92 3.04
N PHE A 42 -2.30 -8.16 3.35
CA PHE A 42 -0.94 -8.67 3.23
C PHE A 42 -0.89 -9.57 2.00
N ILE A 43 -0.23 -9.09 0.95
CA ILE A 43 -0.25 -9.74 -0.35
C ILE A 43 1.09 -10.40 -0.61
N GLN A 44 1.04 -11.71 -0.87
CA GLN A 44 2.21 -12.43 -1.36
C GLN A 44 2.27 -12.26 -2.88
N VAL A 45 3.40 -11.77 -3.36
CA VAL A 45 3.66 -11.50 -4.76
C VAL A 45 4.62 -12.55 -5.29
N ASN A 46 4.20 -13.24 -6.34
CA ASN A 46 5.02 -14.20 -7.04
C ASN A 46 5.31 -13.69 -8.46
N THR A 47 6.57 -13.38 -8.74
CA THR A 47 6.99 -12.82 -10.04
C THR A 47 6.93 -13.83 -11.18
N THR A 48 6.83 -15.13 -10.89
CA THR A 48 6.62 -16.17 -11.93
C THR A 48 5.23 -16.09 -12.55
N ASP A 49 4.26 -15.51 -11.84
CA ASP A 49 2.87 -15.40 -12.30
C ASP A 49 2.66 -14.20 -13.24
N GLY A 50 3.73 -13.43 -13.51
CA GLY A 50 3.71 -12.22 -14.31
C GLY A 50 4.03 -10.97 -13.49
N ALA A 51 4.10 -9.83 -14.17
CA ALA A 51 4.20 -8.53 -13.51
C ALA A 51 2.89 -8.23 -12.78
N GLN A 52 2.97 -7.78 -11.54
CA GLN A 52 1.83 -7.46 -10.69
C GLN A 52 1.91 -6.01 -10.24
N THR A 53 0.87 -5.22 -10.50
CA THR A 53 0.73 -3.87 -9.93
C THR A 53 -0.29 -3.91 -8.81
N ILE A 54 0.13 -3.50 -7.62
CA ILE A 54 -0.67 -3.52 -6.40
C ILE A 54 -0.85 -2.10 -5.87
N GLN A 55 -2.11 -1.75 -5.59
CA GLN A 55 -2.43 -0.51 -4.90
C GLN A 55 -2.22 -0.67 -3.39
N MET A 56 -1.41 0.21 -2.81
CA MET A 56 -1.07 0.25 -1.40
C MET A 56 -1.67 1.48 -0.72
N ILE A 57 -2.01 1.32 0.56
CA ILE A 57 -2.41 2.41 1.45
C ILE A 57 -1.22 2.88 2.28
N GLY A 58 -1.16 4.18 2.54
CA GLY A 58 -0.24 4.75 3.51
C GLY A 58 -0.50 4.12 4.87
N ILE A 59 0.48 3.42 5.42
CA ILE A 59 0.26 2.55 6.58
C ILE A 59 -0.17 3.31 7.84
N GLY A 60 0.34 4.53 8.02
CA GLY A 60 -0.12 5.40 9.10
C GLY A 60 -1.60 5.77 9.02
N GLU A 61 -2.23 5.55 7.87
CA GLU A 61 -3.63 5.81 7.57
C GLU A 61 -4.46 4.52 7.44
N TYR A 62 -3.95 3.38 7.93
CA TYR A 62 -4.62 2.07 7.84
C TYR A 62 -6.08 2.06 8.30
N GLY A 63 -6.41 2.84 9.34
CA GLY A 63 -7.78 2.97 9.84
C GLY A 63 -8.78 3.50 8.79
N LEU A 64 -8.30 4.02 7.67
CA LEU A 64 -9.09 4.49 6.53
C LEU A 64 -9.22 3.45 5.41
N GLN A 65 -8.82 2.19 5.63
CA GLN A 65 -8.98 1.09 4.68
C GLN A 65 -10.41 0.84 4.20
N GLY A 66 -11.39 1.35 4.95
CA GLY A 66 -12.79 1.24 4.60
C GLY A 66 -13.54 2.52 4.92
N ASP A 67 -14.03 3.17 3.89
CA ASP A 67 -15.26 3.96 3.85
C ASP A 67 -16.53 3.08 3.92
N GLY A 68 -16.38 1.77 4.20
CA GLY A 68 -17.47 0.85 4.50
C GLY A 68 -17.81 -0.08 3.34
N VAL A 69 -17.51 -1.37 3.53
CA VAL A 69 -18.07 -2.56 2.86
C VAL A 69 -17.91 -2.68 1.32
N ASN A 70 -17.66 -1.61 0.56
CA ASN A 70 -17.71 -1.62 -0.92
C ASN A 70 -16.46 -1.07 -1.65
N ALA A 71 -15.48 -0.50 -0.95
CA ALA A 71 -14.21 -0.10 -1.58
C ALA A 71 -13.24 -1.29 -1.65
N PRO A 72 -12.51 -1.49 -2.76
CA PRO A 72 -11.47 -2.50 -2.82
C PRO A 72 -10.39 -2.20 -1.77
N ARG A 73 -10.10 -3.19 -0.92
CA ARG A 73 -9.06 -3.11 0.10
C ARG A 73 -7.70 -2.91 -0.58
N LYS A 74 -6.87 -2.06 0.02
CA LYS A 74 -5.52 -1.75 -0.44
C LYS A 74 -4.49 -2.54 0.36
N ALA A 75 -3.36 -2.87 -0.25
CA ALA A 75 -2.31 -3.59 0.43
C ALA A 75 -1.62 -2.71 1.48
N VAL A 76 -1.30 -3.31 2.62
CA VAL A 76 -0.46 -2.73 3.69
C VAL A 76 0.99 -3.12 3.48
N ALA A 77 1.21 -4.40 3.18
CA ALA A 77 2.54 -4.95 2.94
C ALA A 77 2.47 -5.97 1.82
N LEU A 78 3.49 -5.94 0.97
CA LEU A 78 3.76 -7.00 0.01
C LEU A 78 4.89 -7.86 0.54
N GLN A 79 4.80 -9.17 0.34
CA GLN A 79 5.93 -10.08 0.51
C GLN A 79 6.31 -10.62 -0.86
N ILE A 80 7.56 -10.45 -1.23
CA ILE A 80 8.16 -11.00 -2.44
C ILE A 80 9.07 -12.13 -1.98
N GLU A 81 8.79 -13.35 -2.44
CA GLU A 81 9.65 -14.49 -2.18
C GLU A 81 10.93 -14.38 -2.99
N ASN A 82 12.07 -14.42 -2.29
CA ASN A 82 13.36 -14.13 -2.86
C ASN A 82 14.33 -15.29 -2.58
N GLY A 83 14.04 -16.45 -3.18
CA GLY A 83 14.74 -17.69 -2.87
C GLY A 83 14.21 -18.37 -1.59
N LEU A 84 14.99 -19.26 -1.00
CA LEU A 84 14.55 -20.14 0.10
C LEU A 84 14.57 -19.45 1.48
N ASP A 85 15.56 -18.58 1.73
CA ASP A 85 15.83 -18.02 3.07
C ASP A 85 15.71 -16.50 3.16
N THR A 86 15.51 -15.83 2.03
CA THR A 86 15.41 -14.37 1.95
C THR A 86 14.04 -13.96 1.47
N ARG A 87 13.43 -13.02 2.18
CA ARG A 87 12.12 -12.45 1.83
C ARG A 87 12.24 -10.94 1.81
N GLN A 88 11.68 -10.34 0.77
CA GLN A 88 11.58 -8.89 0.68
C GLN A 88 10.16 -8.46 0.97
N TYR A 89 10.07 -7.35 1.69
CA TYR A 89 8.82 -6.79 2.14
C TYR A 89 8.74 -5.36 1.67
N VAL A 90 7.63 -5.03 1.02
CA VAL A 90 7.41 -3.70 0.45
C VAL A 90 6.23 -3.04 1.16
N SER A 91 6.35 -1.76 1.49
CA SER A 91 5.25 -0.98 2.05
C SER A 91 5.29 0.47 1.62
N PHE A 92 4.15 1.16 1.68
CA PHE A 92 4.09 2.59 1.45
C PHE A 92 4.14 3.37 2.77
N ASN A 93 5.25 4.08 2.97
CA ASN A 93 5.54 4.85 4.18
C ASN A 93 5.00 6.29 4.07
N SER A 94 3.68 6.45 4.14
CA SER A 94 3.04 7.78 4.20
C SER A 94 3.43 8.51 5.48
N ALA A 95 3.92 9.74 5.38
CA ALA A 95 4.27 10.60 6.52
C ALA A 95 3.02 11.23 7.17
N LYS A 96 1.94 10.45 7.30
CA LYS A 96 0.67 10.83 7.91
C LYS A 96 0.24 9.79 8.94
N GLY A 97 -0.72 10.16 9.78
CA GLY A 97 -1.30 9.28 10.78
C GLY A 97 -0.22 8.72 11.71
N ALA A 98 -0.15 7.40 11.88
CA ALA A 98 0.80 6.76 12.81
C ALA A 98 2.29 6.94 12.43
N ASN A 99 2.61 7.46 11.24
CA ASN A 99 3.98 7.70 10.77
C ASN A 99 4.31 9.19 10.58
N PHE A 100 3.53 10.10 11.18
CA PHE A 100 3.69 11.55 10.97
C PHE A 100 5.04 12.13 11.44
N GLN A 101 5.80 11.41 12.27
CA GLN A 101 7.11 11.83 12.76
C GLN A 101 8.25 11.08 12.08
N ASP A 102 7.96 10.26 11.07
CA ASP A 102 8.99 9.46 10.42
C ASP A 102 9.97 10.35 9.65
N VAL A 103 11.26 10.13 9.88
CA VAL A 103 12.34 10.91 9.27
C VAL A 103 13.00 10.11 8.15
N GLU A 104 12.93 8.78 8.21
CA GLU A 104 13.51 7.89 7.22
C GLU A 104 12.48 7.52 6.16
N ALA A 105 12.75 7.89 4.90
CA ALA A 105 11.89 7.60 3.74
C ALA A 105 10.42 8.05 3.88
N PRO A 106 10.13 9.32 4.22
CA PRO A 106 8.77 9.83 4.27
C PRO A 106 8.15 9.89 2.87
N ASP A 107 6.87 9.52 2.76
CA ASP A 107 6.08 9.52 1.52
C ASP A 107 6.70 8.68 0.39
N GLN A 108 7.41 7.62 0.77
CA GLN A 108 8.12 6.73 -0.16
C GLN A 108 7.72 5.28 0.03
N VAL A 109 7.94 4.47 -1.00
CA VAL A 109 7.79 3.03 -0.92
C VAL A 109 9.07 2.45 -0.32
N THR A 110 8.99 1.76 0.80
CA THR A 110 10.14 1.18 1.51
C THR A 110 10.28 -0.29 1.18
N ILE A 111 11.53 -0.75 1.07
CA ILE A 111 11.89 -2.14 0.85
C ILE A 111 12.71 -2.63 2.02
N VAL A 112 12.18 -3.61 2.72
CA VAL A 112 12.81 -4.25 3.87
C VAL A 112 13.10 -5.70 3.53
N GLU A 113 14.31 -6.15 3.80
CA GLU A 113 14.68 -7.55 3.62
C GLU A 113 14.79 -8.23 4.99
N TYR A 114 14.32 -9.46 5.03
CA TYR A 114 14.49 -10.37 6.13
C TYR A 114 15.23 -11.61 5.65
N THR A 115 16.23 -12.02 6.42
CA THR A 115 16.99 -13.24 6.17
C THR A 115 17.01 -14.08 7.44
N GLY A 116 16.67 -15.36 7.32
CA GLY A 116 16.75 -16.35 8.41
C GLY A 116 15.40 -16.97 8.80
N THR A 117 15.37 -17.57 10.00
CA THR A 117 14.19 -18.23 10.58
C THR A 117 13.88 -17.67 11.97
N GLY A 118 12.60 -17.55 12.33
CA GLY A 118 12.18 -17.04 13.63
C GLY A 118 12.60 -15.59 13.89
N TYR A 119 13.43 -15.35 14.91
CA TYR A 119 13.90 -14.02 15.36
C TYR A 119 14.97 -13.38 14.46
N GLY A 120 14.97 -13.69 13.16
CA GLY A 120 15.87 -13.11 12.18
C GLY A 120 15.79 -11.57 12.13
N ILE A 121 16.87 -10.95 11.68
CA ILE A 121 16.97 -9.49 11.59
C ILE A 121 16.38 -9.04 10.26
N SER A 122 15.49 -8.05 10.31
CA SER A 122 15.04 -7.31 9.12
C SER A 122 15.77 -5.97 9.02
N SER A 123 16.13 -5.57 7.79
CA SER A 123 16.86 -4.33 7.51
C SER A 123 16.24 -3.58 6.33
N LEU A 124 16.21 -2.25 6.41
CA LEU A 124 15.83 -1.41 5.29
C LEU A 124 16.93 -1.51 4.23
N LYS A 125 16.56 -1.86 3.00
CA LYS A 125 17.47 -1.98 1.85
C LYS A 125 17.43 -0.78 0.94
N GLY A 126 16.27 -0.13 0.88
CA GLY A 126 16.09 1.06 0.07
C GLY A 126 14.69 1.60 0.16
N TYR A 127 14.51 2.71 -0.53
CA TYR A 127 13.24 3.39 -0.70
C TYR A 127 13.11 3.86 -2.14
N ILE A 128 11.88 3.93 -2.62
CA ILE A 128 11.54 4.25 -3.99
C ILE A 128 10.62 5.48 -3.97
N THR A 129 11.02 6.52 -4.70
CA THR A 129 10.19 7.67 -5.02
C THR A 129 9.37 7.39 -6.27
N GLN A 130 8.27 8.13 -6.46
CA GLN A 130 7.42 7.98 -7.64
C GLN A 130 8.23 8.03 -8.95
N GLY A 131 7.91 7.11 -9.86
CA GLY A 131 8.53 6.97 -11.17
C GLY A 131 9.89 6.27 -11.15
N ASN A 132 10.43 5.93 -9.98
CA ASN A 132 11.69 5.21 -9.84
C ASN A 132 11.47 3.73 -9.52
N SER A 133 12.57 2.98 -9.56
CA SER A 133 12.58 1.54 -9.27
C SER A 133 13.80 1.12 -8.48
N TYR A 134 13.67 0.02 -7.77
CA TYR A 134 14.73 -0.71 -7.10
C TYR A 134 14.90 -2.08 -7.75
N ILE A 135 16.16 -2.50 -7.92
CA ILE A 135 16.51 -3.82 -8.46
C ILE A 135 17.01 -4.68 -7.30
N THR A 136 16.41 -5.84 -7.11
CA THR A 136 16.81 -6.80 -6.07
C THR A 136 18.12 -7.50 -6.46
N ALA A 137 18.77 -8.18 -5.51
CA ALA A 137 20.01 -8.90 -5.80
C ALA A 137 19.82 -10.04 -6.84
N GLU A 138 18.59 -10.52 -6.95
CA GLU A 138 18.10 -11.59 -7.81
C GLU A 138 17.59 -11.06 -9.15
N GLY A 139 17.65 -9.74 -9.37
CA GLY A 139 17.32 -9.11 -10.65
C GLY A 139 15.84 -8.75 -10.83
N ARG A 140 15.01 -8.91 -9.79
CA ARG A 140 13.62 -8.46 -9.81
C ARG A 140 13.55 -6.94 -9.72
N ILE A 141 12.53 -6.34 -10.31
CA ILE A 141 12.34 -4.90 -10.33
C ILE A 141 11.07 -4.56 -9.54
N ILE A 142 11.24 -3.68 -8.56
CA ILE A 142 10.15 -3.11 -7.76
C ILE A 142 10.08 -1.63 -8.13
N SER A 143 8.96 -1.15 -8.63
CA SER A 143 8.76 0.24 -9.03
C SER A 143 7.58 0.88 -8.33
N ALA A 144 7.70 2.18 -8.06
CA ALA A 144 6.60 3.00 -7.55
C ALA A 144 5.98 3.77 -8.74
N GLU A 145 4.96 3.19 -9.35
CA GLU A 145 4.32 3.74 -10.56
C GLU A 145 3.65 5.08 -10.29
N CYS A 146 2.97 5.21 -9.15
CA CYS A 146 2.45 6.48 -8.68
C CYS A 146 2.44 6.54 -7.15
N ILE A 147 2.54 7.75 -6.63
CA ILE A 147 2.33 8.07 -5.21
C ILE A 147 1.44 9.31 -5.16
N ASN A 148 0.41 9.29 -4.32
CA ASN A 148 -0.45 10.44 -4.10
C ASN A 148 -0.68 10.64 -2.60
N THR A 149 0.06 11.60 -2.06
CA THR A 149 -0.07 12.06 -0.67
C THR A 149 -0.94 13.30 -0.56
N GLY A 150 -1.45 13.84 -1.67
CA GLY A 150 -2.43 14.92 -1.68
C GLY A 150 -3.84 14.48 -1.31
N VAL A 151 -4.06 13.17 -1.13
CA VAL A 151 -5.36 12.56 -0.81
C VAL A 151 -5.29 11.81 0.52
N THR A 152 -6.47 11.52 1.06
CA THR A 152 -6.62 10.82 2.35
C THR A 152 -7.61 9.66 2.15
N PRO A 153 -7.19 8.40 2.36
CA PRO A 153 -5.82 7.99 2.70
C PRO A 153 -4.83 8.21 1.55
N SER A 154 -3.56 8.37 1.87
CA SER A 154 -2.50 8.45 0.86
C SER A 154 -2.36 7.10 0.15
N LEU A 155 -2.10 7.15 -1.16
CA LEU A 155 -2.09 5.97 -2.03
C LEU A 155 -0.75 5.83 -2.75
N ALA A 156 -0.32 4.60 -2.97
CA ALA A 156 0.79 4.29 -3.87
C ALA A 156 0.43 3.09 -4.76
N CYS A 157 0.94 3.06 -5.98
CA CYS A 157 0.89 1.89 -6.85
C CYS A 157 2.29 1.32 -6.97
N VAL A 158 2.46 0.09 -6.53
CA VAL A 158 3.74 -0.62 -6.56
C VAL A 158 3.64 -1.73 -7.59
N CYS A 159 4.54 -1.72 -8.56
CA CYS A 159 4.70 -2.80 -9.51
C CYS A 159 5.88 -3.67 -9.12
N VAL A 160 5.70 -4.99 -9.19
CA VAL A 160 6.75 -5.98 -9.00
C VAL A 160 6.80 -6.86 -10.26
N ARG A 161 7.99 -6.99 -10.84
CA ARG A 161 8.16 -7.67 -12.13
C ARG A 161 9.55 -8.24 -12.34
N GLU A 162 9.66 -9.13 -13.31
CA GLU A 162 10.94 -9.53 -13.89
C GLU A 162 11.46 -8.50 -14.91
N SER A 163 12.76 -8.52 -15.18
CA SER A 163 13.43 -7.56 -16.06
C SER A 163 12.85 -7.46 -17.47
N ASN A 164 12.29 -8.55 -18.00
CA ASN A 164 11.70 -8.65 -19.34
C ASN A 164 10.19 -8.34 -19.39
N GLN A 165 9.58 -7.98 -18.26
CA GLN A 165 8.14 -7.71 -18.17
C GLN A 165 7.88 -6.20 -18.09
N SER A 166 6.66 -5.79 -18.44
CA SER A 166 6.15 -4.43 -18.26
C SER A 166 5.09 -4.41 -17.16
N CYS A 167 5.01 -3.31 -16.41
CA CYS A 167 4.00 -3.13 -15.38
C CYS A 167 2.59 -2.99 -15.97
N PRO A 168 1.59 -3.71 -15.43
CA PRO A 168 0.19 -3.43 -15.68
C PRO A 168 -0.17 -1.98 -15.32
N SER A 169 -0.96 -1.33 -16.17
CA SER A 169 -1.41 0.07 -16.00
C SER A 169 -2.79 0.18 -15.35
N ASP A 170 -3.21 -0.84 -14.59
CA ASP A 170 -4.53 -0.98 -13.99
C ASP A 170 -4.64 -0.35 -12.59
N CYS A 171 -3.52 0.06 -12.01
CA CYS A 171 -3.48 0.73 -10.72
C CYS A 171 -3.56 2.26 -10.86
N SER A 172 -4.34 2.90 -10.01
CA SER A 172 -4.46 4.37 -9.95
C SER A 172 -4.23 4.90 -8.55
N CYS A 173 -3.51 6.02 -8.43
CA CYS A 173 -3.39 6.77 -7.18
C CYS A 173 -4.41 7.92 -7.08
N THR A 174 -5.37 8.00 -8.00
CA THR A 174 -6.51 8.92 -7.85
C THR A 174 -7.52 8.31 -6.90
N PRO A 175 -8.13 9.10 -6.00
CA PRO A 175 -9.24 8.62 -5.20
C PRO A 175 -10.37 8.20 -6.16
N PRO A 176 -11.14 7.14 -5.85
CA PRO A 176 -12.27 6.76 -6.68
C PRO A 176 -13.19 7.98 -6.81
N SER A 177 -13.49 8.38 -8.04
CA SER A 177 -14.50 9.42 -8.27
C SER A 177 -15.79 8.93 -7.64
N THR A 178 -16.27 9.62 -6.62
CA THR A 178 -17.61 9.34 -6.08
C THR A 178 -18.57 9.42 -7.26
N PRO A 179 -19.38 8.38 -7.55
CA PRO A 179 -20.39 8.52 -8.57
C PRO A 179 -21.24 9.71 -8.15
N ILE A 180 -21.32 10.74 -9.00
CA ILE A 180 -22.25 11.84 -8.80
C ILE A 180 -23.63 11.19 -8.84
N LEU A 181 -24.18 10.87 -7.66
CA LEU A 181 -25.60 10.63 -7.51
C LEU A 181 -26.23 11.93 -7.96
N CYS A 182 -26.72 11.94 -9.20
CA CYS A 182 -27.55 13.02 -9.71
C CYS A 182 -28.74 13.12 -8.76
N SER A 183 -28.63 14.05 -7.80
CA SER A 183 -29.72 14.42 -6.91
C SER A 183 -30.90 14.77 -7.83
N ARG A 184 -32.01 14.06 -7.65
CA ARG A 184 -33.25 14.19 -8.45
C ARG A 184 -33.94 15.56 -8.26
N ARG A 185 -33.23 16.68 -8.40
CA ARG A 185 -33.76 18.05 -8.33
C ARG A 185 -33.13 19.03 -9.32
N ALA A 186 -32.52 18.56 -10.40
CA ALA A 186 -32.10 19.43 -11.50
C ALA A 186 -32.55 18.88 -12.88
N CYS A 187 -33.82 18.47 -13.00
CA CYS A 187 -34.49 18.33 -14.29
C CYS A 187 -35.73 19.21 -14.34
N LYS A 188 -35.58 20.44 -14.84
CA LYS A 188 -36.60 21.29 -15.47
C LYS A 188 -35.88 22.54 -16.00
N ALA A 189 -36.00 22.99 -17.23
CA ALA A 189 -36.64 22.48 -18.44
C ALA A 189 -36.02 23.26 -19.60
N SER A 190 -35.62 22.61 -20.70
CA SER A 190 -35.41 23.35 -21.95
C SER A 190 -36.74 23.32 -22.70
N LYS A 191 -37.34 24.50 -22.91
CA LYS A 191 -38.56 24.67 -23.72
C LYS A 191 -38.27 24.17 -25.13
N VAL A 192 -38.92 23.09 -25.54
CA VAL A 192 -39.11 22.78 -26.96
C VAL A 192 -40.49 23.28 -27.34
N THR A 193 -40.52 24.47 -27.95
CA THR A 193 -41.69 24.98 -28.69
C THR A 193 -41.86 24.14 -29.95
N TYR A 194 -42.95 23.38 -30.06
CA TYR A 194 -43.45 22.91 -31.35
C TYR A 194 -44.54 23.86 -31.82
N GLY A 195 -44.23 24.63 -32.87
CA GLY A 195 -45.21 25.39 -33.63
C GLY A 195 -45.80 24.53 -34.74
N GLY A 196 -47.14 24.52 -34.81
CA GLY A 196 -47.95 24.84 -35.99
C GLY A 196 -47.92 23.99 -37.25
N ASN A 197 -49.14 23.56 -37.63
CA ASN A 197 -49.69 23.31 -38.98
C ASN A 197 -49.21 22.02 -39.67
N ILE A 198 -50.06 21.17 -40.27
CA ILE A 198 -51.28 21.38 -41.08
C ILE A 198 -52.22 20.18 -40.88
#